data_AF-I7M9N1-F1
#
_entry.id   AF-I7M9N1-F1
#
_cell.length_a   1.000
_cell.length_b   1.000
_cell.length_c   1.000
_cell.angle_alpha   90.00
_cell.angle_beta   90.00
_cell.angle_gamma   90.00
#
_symmetry.space_group_name_H-M   'P 1'
#
loop_
_entity.id
_entity.type
_entity.pdbx_description
1 polymer ?
#
loop_
_entity_poly.entity_id
_entity_poly.type
_entity_poly.pdbx_seq_one_letter_code
_entity_poly.pdbx_strand_id
1 'polypeptide(L)'
;MRKIILLLAIISLALCQELIVEKVAGQYNSGQKFAKSWQNSQWNDYQDFAIYGWFKIDSSYQIAEWSTGFHFTSNQDKDWTNASAPGDRVLAFWVIGNTLHNPTYSLARGNTNYYENLSFAAGDTNKWAFIYVTHGSSQQAQYVYYLLPSSGVVTKKIASITHKTSTFYQINVGQSFSFKYFPGSFWRLSLIAGPNAYRESGFEQFQNIQPDVVPSCPILFTGCNYSGKGDSLCQSSPSYNVTAVHSIYLPANFTATLHDQANYAGKKIVYSQSIECITQLNWAYLLSTHAITIEDETKTVLRRNNRRN
;
A
#
# COMPACT_ATOMS: atom_id res chain seq x y z
N MET A 1 8.86 -14.94 63.45
CA MET A 1 8.48 -15.27 62.05
C MET A 1 8.02 -13.99 61.36
N ARG A 2 8.68 -13.55 60.27
CA ARG A 2 8.18 -12.46 59.42
C ARG A 2 7.57 -13.07 58.16
N LYS A 3 6.33 -12.71 57.81
CA LYS A 3 5.71 -13.12 56.53
C LYS A 3 6.26 -12.23 55.42
N ILE A 4 6.94 -12.83 54.44
CA ILE A 4 7.26 -12.15 53.17
C ILE A 4 6.05 -12.35 52.26
N ILE A 5 5.39 -11.26 51.88
CA ILE A 5 4.32 -11.29 50.87
C ILE A 5 5.00 -11.07 49.52
N LEU A 6 5.07 -12.13 48.71
CA LEU A 6 5.64 -12.07 47.38
C LEU A 6 4.56 -11.58 46.40
N LEU A 7 4.57 -10.30 46.04
CA LEU A 7 3.76 -9.83 44.91
C LEU A 7 4.34 -10.41 43.61
N LEU A 8 3.58 -11.29 42.94
CA LEU A 8 3.84 -11.55 41.53
C LEU A 8 3.38 -10.32 40.73
N ALA A 9 4.35 -9.54 40.26
CA ALA A 9 4.10 -8.57 39.21
C ALA A 9 3.77 -9.32 37.91
N ILE A 10 2.49 -9.37 37.55
CA ILE A 10 2.06 -9.86 36.23
C ILE A 10 2.50 -8.81 35.20
N ILE A 11 3.68 -9.02 34.63
CA ILE A 11 4.16 -8.22 33.50
C ILE A 11 3.23 -8.52 32.32
N SER A 12 2.34 -7.58 32.03
CA SER A 12 1.55 -7.61 30.80
C SER A 12 2.50 -7.43 29.62
N LEU A 13 2.87 -8.54 28.98
CA LEU A 13 3.45 -8.53 27.65
C LEU A 13 2.38 -8.03 26.69
N ALA A 14 2.34 -6.71 26.51
CA ALA A 14 1.60 -6.08 25.45
C ALA A 14 2.15 -6.61 24.11
N LEU A 15 1.45 -7.58 23.53
CA LEU A 15 1.69 -8.03 22.17
C LEU A 15 1.58 -6.82 21.25
N CYS A 16 2.73 -6.37 20.73
CA CYS A 16 2.78 -5.28 19.78
C CYS A 16 2.14 -5.80 18.48
N GLN A 17 0.83 -5.55 18.32
CA GLN A 17 0.06 -5.97 17.17
C GLN A 17 0.64 -5.33 15.91
N GLU A 18 1.29 -6.16 15.07
CA GLU A 18 2.04 -5.67 13.93
C GLU A 18 1.12 -5.11 12.84
N LEU A 19 1.62 -4.06 12.18
CA LEU A 19 0.98 -3.41 11.05
C LEU A 19 1.13 -4.30 9.80
N ILE A 20 0.13 -5.12 9.51
CA ILE A 20 0.17 -5.98 8.31
C ILE A 20 -0.05 -5.09 7.08
N VAL A 21 0.88 -5.14 6.12
CA VAL A 21 0.75 -4.46 4.82
C VAL A 21 0.64 -5.52 3.73
N GLU A 22 -0.52 -5.60 3.11
CA GLU A 22 -0.85 -6.49 2.01
C GLU A 22 -0.79 -5.74 0.68
N LYS A 23 0.16 -6.10 -0.18
CA LYS A 23 0.10 -5.69 -1.59
C LYS A 23 -1.16 -6.29 -2.22
N VAL A 24 -1.98 -5.43 -2.81
CA VAL A 24 -3.19 -5.82 -3.53
C VAL A 24 -2.86 -6.03 -5.00
N ALA A 25 -2.36 -4.99 -5.68
CA ALA A 25 -2.01 -5.06 -7.10
C ALA A 25 -0.96 -4.01 -7.50
N GLY A 26 -0.04 -4.40 -8.40
CA GLY A 26 1.12 -3.58 -8.78
C GLY A 26 0.82 -2.48 -9.79
N GLN A 27 0.14 -2.80 -10.89
CA GLN A 27 -0.28 -1.89 -11.95
C GLN A 27 -1.57 -2.43 -12.59
N TYR A 28 -2.42 -1.52 -13.09
CA TYR A 28 -3.71 -1.84 -13.70
C TYR A 28 -4.03 -0.91 -14.87
N ASN A 29 -4.73 -1.47 -15.87
CA ASN A 29 -5.29 -0.72 -17.00
C ASN A 29 -6.82 -0.86 -17.02
N SER A 30 -7.50 0.17 -17.52
CA SER A 30 -8.96 0.23 -17.62
C SER A 30 -9.57 -0.97 -18.35
N GLY A 31 -10.75 -1.41 -17.91
CA GLY A 31 -11.45 -2.58 -18.47
C GLY A 31 -11.11 -3.92 -17.83
N GLN A 32 -10.15 -3.97 -16.89
CA GLN A 32 -9.81 -5.19 -16.14
C GLN A 32 -10.57 -5.22 -14.79
N LYS A 33 -10.61 -6.40 -14.13
CA LYS A 33 -10.95 -6.49 -12.70
C LYS A 33 -9.96 -7.38 -11.97
N PHE A 34 -9.70 -7.06 -10.71
CA PHE A 34 -8.89 -7.85 -9.80
C PHE A 34 -9.67 -8.10 -8.51
N ALA A 35 -9.55 -9.29 -7.94
CA ALA A 35 -10.09 -9.61 -6.63
C ALA A 35 -9.06 -10.43 -5.84
N LYS A 36 -8.93 -10.12 -4.54
CA LYS A 36 -8.14 -10.89 -3.58
C LYS A 36 -8.96 -11.02 -2.30
N SER A 37 -9.10 -12.25 -1.82
CA SER A 37 -9.87 -12.60 -0.63
C SER A 37 -9.01 -13.33 0.39
N TRP A 38 -9.42 -13.22 1.65
CA TRP A 38 -8.74 -13.79 2.79
C TRP A 38 -9.80 -14.34 3.76
N GLN A 39 -9.58 -15.55 4.25
CA GLN A 39 -10.50 -16.24 5.16
C GLN A 39 -9.73 -16.82 6.36
N ASN A 40 -10.32 -16.76 7.55
CA ASN A 40 -9.72 -17.22 8.82
C ASN A 40 -8.28 -16.72 9.02
N SER A 41 -8.07 -15.43 8.75
CA SER A 41 -6.75 -14.82 8.58
C SER A 41 -6.37 -13.97 9.79
N GLN A 42 -5.08 -13.62 9.92
CA GLN A 42 -4.49 -12.97 11.10
C GLN A 42 -5.16 -11.64 11.55
N TRP A 43 -5.97 -11.01 10.69
CA TRP A 43 -6.79 -9.82 10.98
C TRP A 43 -8.28 -10.07 11.28
N ASN A 44 -8.71 -11.32 11.58
CA ASN A 44 -10.13 -11.60 11.88
C ASN A 44 -10.71 -10.65 12.94
N ASP A 45 -9.93 -10.39 13.99
CA ASP A 45 -10.30 -9.56 15.14
C ASP A 45 -9.99 -8.06 14.94
N TYR A 46 -9.44 -7.67 13.79
CA TYR A 46 -9.17 -6.28 13.48
C TYR A 46 -10.40 -5.60 12.84
N GLN A 47 -10.60 -4.35 13.23
CA GLN A 47 -11.56 -3.41 12.63
C GLN A 47 -10.86 -2.19 12.02
N ASP A 48 -9.56 -2.04 12.27
CA ASP A 48 -8.73 -0.94 11.79
C ASP A 48 -8.11 -1.33 10.44
N PHE A 49 -8.46 -0.57 9.40
CA PHE A 49 -8.07 -0.85 8.02
C PHE A 49 -7.72 0.44 7.28
N ALA A 50 -6.78 0.37 6.33
CA ALA A 50 -6.56 1.44 5.37
C ALA A 50 -6.24 0.89 3.98
N ILE A 51 -6.74 1.54 2.93
CA ILE A 51 -6.39 1.22 1.55
C ILE A 51 -5.77 2.46 0.93
N TYR A 52 -4.59 2.29 0.33
CA TYR A 52 -3.83 3.39 -0.23
C TYR A 52 -3.08 3.02 -1.50
N GLY A 53 -2.83 4.01 -2.34
CA GLY A 53 -2.11 3.85 -3.60
C GLY A 53 -2.25 5.08 -4.49
N TRP A 54 -1.67 5.01 -5.68
CA TRP A 54 -1.79 6.07 -6.68
C TRP A 54 -2.82 5.72 -7.73
N PHE A 55 -3.68 6.69 -8.08
CA PHE A 55 -4.76 6.55 -9.04
C PHE A 55 -4.72 7.69 -10.05
N LYS A 56 -4.93 7.38 -11.32
CA LYS A 56 -5.06 8.33 -12.43
C LYS A 56 -6.42 8.12 -13.10
N ILE A 57 -7.25 9.15 -13.05
CA ILE A 57 -8.58 9.20 -13.68
C ILE A 57 -8.42 9.81 -15.07
N ASP A 58 -8.81 9.09 -16.11
CA ASP A 58 -8.70 9.52 -17.50
C ASP A 58 -9.74 10.60 -17.84
N SER A 59 -9.33 11.66 -18.56
CA SER A 59 -10.20 12.78 -18.93
C SER A 59 -11.28 12.44 -19.96
N SER A 60 -11.24 11.25 -20.54
CA SER A 60 -12.24 10.72 -21.49
C SER A 60 -13.41 10.02 -20.80
N TYR A 61 -13.43 9.97 -19.46
CA TYR A 61 -14.47 9.31 -18.68
C TYR A 61 -15.86 9.95 -18.87
N GLN A 62 -16.90 9.11 -18.95
CA GLN A 62 -18.28 9.60 -19.01
C GLN A 62 -18.79 9.95 -17.61
N ILE A 63 -19.14 11.23 -17.45
CA ILE A 63 -19.24 11.94 -16.16
C ILE A 63 -20.49 11.53 -15.33
N ALA A 64 -21.30 10.57 -15.78
CA ALA A 64 -22.61 10.25 -15.21
C ALA A 64 -22.78 8.82 -14.66
N GLU A 65 -21.78 7.94 -14.81
CA GLU A 65 -21.87 6.54 -14.36
C GLU A 65 -21.07 6.30 -13.07
N TRP A 66 -21.34 5.18 -12.40
CA TRP A 66 -20.54 4.71 -11.27
C TRP A 66 -19.39 3.83 -11.77
N SER A 67 -18.17 4.14 -11.35
CA SER A 67 -16.98 3.30 -11.57
C SER A 67 -16.25 2.95 -10.28
N THR A 68 -15.88 1.68 -10.10
CA THR A 68 -15.17 1.22 -8.90
C THR A 68 -13.66 1.34 -9.04
N GLY A 69 -13.03 2.23 -8.27
CA GLY A 69 -11.58 2.22 -8.06
C GLY A 69 -11.18 1.01 -7.22
N PHE A 70 -11.63 0.97 -5.97
CA PHE A 70 -11.60 -0.24 -5.15
C PHE A 70 -12.84 -0.35 -4.26
N HIS A 71 -13.09 -1.56 -3.78
CA HIS A 71 -14.19 -1.90 -2.89
C HIS A 71 -13.82 -3.09 -2.00
N PHE A 72 -13.72 -2.83 -0.69
CA PHE A 72 -13.40 -3.79 0.35
C PHE A 72 -14.68 -4.20 1.10
N THR A 73 -14.92 -5.50 1.20
CA THR A 73 -16.09 -6.12 1.84
C THR A 73 -15.65 -7.11 2.92
N SER A 74 -16.47 -7.28 3.96
CA SER A 74 -16.32 -8.32 4.98
C SER A 74 -17.36 -9.45 4.86
N ASN A 75 -18.14 -9.45 3.77
CA ASN A 75 -19.20 -10.42 3.48
C ASN A 75 -18.76 -11.29 2.27
N GLN A 76 -19.10 -12.58 2.25
CA GLN A 76 -18.62 -13.54 1.21
C GLN A 76 -19.25 -13.28 -0.17
N ASP A 77 -18.62 -13.77 -1.26
CA ASP A 77 -19.05 -13.53 -2.66
C ASP A 77 -20.51 -13.87 -2.98
N LYS A 78 -21.11 -14.81 -2.24
CA LYS A 78 -22.53 -15.17 -2.36
C LYS A 78 -23.49 -14.28 -1.56
N ASP A 79 -22.96 -13.45 -0.65
CA ASP A 79 -23.70 -12.67 0.34
C ASP A 79 -23.50 -11.15 0.23
N TRP A 80 -22.39 -10.65 -0.37
CA TRP A 80 -22.15 -9.20 -0.48
C TRP A 80 -22.97 -8.54 -1.58
N THR A 81 -23.64 -7.44 -1.24
CA THR A 81 -24.54 -6.71 -2.14
C THR A 81 -24.22 -5.22 -2.16
N ASN A 82 -24.98 -4.42 -2.92
CA ASN A 82 -24.75 -2.98 -3.03
C ASN A 82 -25.24 -2.19 -1.80
N ALA A 83 -24.68 -2.51 -0.62
CA ALA A 83 -25.06 -2.01 0.70
C ALA A 83 -26.48 -2.38 1.17
N SER A 84 -26.86 -3.65 1.05
CA SER A 84 -28.04 -4.17 1.77
C SER A 84 -27.69 -4.63 3.19
N ALA A 85 -26.42 -5.00 3.44
CA ALA A 85 -25.98 -5.56 4.72
C ALA A 85 -24.73 -4.84 5.32
N PRO A 86 -24.63 -4.73 6.66
CA PRO A 86 -23.38 -4.37 7.32
C PRO A 86 -22.24 -5.30 6.91
N GLY A 87 -21.08 -4.74 6.59
CA GLY A 87 -19.95 -5.47 5.99
C GLY A 87 -19.87 -5.38 4.46
N ASP A 88 -20.96 -5.03 3.75
CA ASP A 88 -20.96 -4.94 2.28
C ASP A 88 -19.94 -3.91 1.77
N ARG A 89 -19.70 -2.84 2.51
CA ARG A 89 -18.72 -1.78 2.17
C ARG A 89 -17.92 -1.42 3.43
N VAL A 90 -16.83 -2.13 3.70
CA VAL A 90 -15.92 -1.81 4.82
C VAL A 90 -15.19 -0.50 4.50
N LEU A 91 -14.54 -0.45 3.34
CA LEU A 91 -13.95 0.75 2.73
C LEU A 91 -14.20 0.67 1.22
N ALA A 92 -14.47 1.80 0.56
CA ALA A 92 -14.55 1.85 -0.90
C ALA A 92 -14.14 3.22 -1.43
N PHE A 93 -13.67 3.24 -2.67
CA PHE A 93 -13.42 4.44 -3.45
C PHE A 93 -14.03 4.24 -4.84
N TRP A 94 -15.06 5.02 -5.14
CA TRP A 94 -15.73 5.06 -6.42
C TRP A 94 -15.64 6.45 -7.03
N VAL A 95 -15.67 6.51 -8.36
CA VAL A 95 -15.79 7.76 -9.12
C VAL A 95 -17.19 7.83 -9.71
N ILE A 96 -17.80 9.01 -9.64
CA ILE A 96 -18.99 9.39 -10.42
C ILE A 96 -18.85 10.85 -10.86
N GLY A 97 -18.58 11.05 -12.15
CA GLY A 97 -18.18 12.34 -12.68
C GLY A 97 -16.99 12.94 -11.95
N ASN A 98 -17.07 14.22 -11.60
CA ASN A 98 -16.06 14.94 -10.82
C ASN A 98 -16.07 14.59 -9.32
N THR A 99 -16.76 13.53 -8.90
CA THR A 99 -16.94 13.14 -7.48
C THR A 99 -16.11 11.91 -7.12
N LEU A 100 -15.39 12.02 -6.01
CA LEU A 100 -14.69 10.96 -5.30
C LEU A 100 -15.60 10.52 -4.15
N HIS A 101 -16.25 9.36 -4.30
CA HIS A 101 -17.25 8.83 -3.38
C HIS A 101 -16.63 7.75 -2.49
N ASN A 102 -16.75 7.93 -1.17
CA ASN A 102 -16.04 7.12 -0.18
C ASN A 102 -17.01 6.49 0.85
N PRO A 103 -17.80 5.47 0.47
CA PRO A 103 -18.85 4.92 1.31
C PRO A 103 -18.36 3.80 2.24
N THR A 104 -19.01 3.72 3.41
CA THR A 104 -18.85 2.65 4.41
C THR A 104 -20.19 2.35 5.10
N TYR A 105 -20.20 1.40 6.03
CA TYR A 105 -21.33 1.16 6.95
C TYR A 105 -21.01 1.61 8.38
N SER A 106 -22.04 1.84 9.20
CA SER A 106 -21.91 2.07 10.63
C SER A 106 -23.04 1.35 11.40
N LEU A 107 -22.65 0.45 12.31
CA LEU A 107 -23.58 -0.24 13.20
C LEU A 107 -24.25 0.74 14.16
N ALA A 108 -23.49 1.70 14.72
CA ALA A 108 -23.99 2.73 15.62
C ALA A 108 -25.03 3.68 14.98
N ARG A 109 -25.11 3.71 13.64
CA ARG A 109 -26.12 4.48 12.88
C ARG A 109 -27.17 3.61 12.17
N GLY A 110 -27.07 2.28 12.23
CA GLY A 110 -27.93 1.38 11.47
C GLY A 110 -27.89 1.59 9.95
N ASN A 111 -26.79 2.12 9.41
CA ASN A 111 -26.69 2.56 8.01
C ASN A 111 -25.59 1.79 7.27
N THR A 112 -25.94 1.18 6.14
CA THR A 112 -25.06 0.37 5.28
C THR A 112 -24.33 1.17 4.20
N ASN A 113 -24.75 2.41 3.96
CA ASN A 113 -24.25 3.34 2.93
C ASN A 113 -24.12 4.76 3.53
N TYR A 114 -23.24 4.91 4.52
CA TYR A 114 -22.82 6.23 4.99
C TYR A 114 -21.61 6.69 4.18
N TYR A 115 -21.66 7.89 3.62
CA TYR A 115 -20.62 8.42 2.76
C TYR A 115 -20.46 9.93 2.93
N GLU A 116 -19.31 10.41 2.48
CA GLU A 116 -19.06 11.81 2.19
C GLU A 116 -18.42 11.91 0.80
N ASN A 117 -18.78 12.96 0.07
CA ASN A 117 -18.29 13.20 -1.29
C ASN A 117 -17.21 14.28 -1.26
N LEU A 118 -16.14 14.06 -2.02
CA LEU A 118 -15.14 15.07 -2.36
C LEU A 118 -15.16 15.31 -3.87
N SER A 119 -14.80 16.52 -4.30
CA SER A 119 -14.74 16.87 -5.73
C SER A 119 -13.31 17.02 -6.22
N PHE A 120 -13.06 16.71 -7.49
CA PHE A 120 -11.80 16.99 -8.17
C PHE A 120 -11.99 17.93 -9.37
N ALA A 121 -10.96 18.71 -9.68
CA ALA A 121 -10.96 19.63 -10.81
C ALA A 121 -10.64 18.89 -12.12
N ALA A 122 -11.05 19.43 -13.27
CA ALA A 122 -10.67 18.88 -14.57
C ALA A 122 -9.14 18.77 -14.72
N GLY A 123 -8.38 19.69 -14.12
CA GLY A 123 -6.91 19.66 -14.08
C GLY A 123 -6.30 18.50 -13.30
N ASP A 124 -7.06 17.79 -12.45
CA ASP A 124 -6.60 16.59 -11.73
C ASP A 124 -6.69 15.32 -12.58
N THR A 125 -7.42 15.35 -13.71
CA THR A 125 -7.48 14.22 -14.66
C THR A 125 -6.17 14.02 -15.43
N ASN A 126 -5.95 12.81 -15.94
CA ASN A 126 -4.74 12.33 -16.62
C ASN A 126 -3.44 12.44 -15.79
N LYS A 127 -3.53 12.77 -14.50
CA LYS A 127 -2.41 12.86 -13.55
C LYS A 127 -2.64 11.92 -12.36
N TRP A 128 -1.59 11.59 -11.62
CA TRP A 128 -1.69 10.68 -10.48
C TRP A 128 -2.01 11.40 -9.17
N ALA A 129 -3.20 11.13 -8.64
CA ALA A 129 -3.56 11.45 -7.27
C ALA A 129 -3.11 10.33 -6.32
N PHE A 130 -2.64 10.69 -5.12
CA PHE A 130 -2.50 9.73 -4.02
C PHE A 130 -3.82 9.65 -3.27
N ILE A 131 -4.25 8.42 -2.96
CA ILE A 131 -5.47 8.15 -2.20
C ILE A 131 -5.09 7.36 -0.95
N TYR A 132 -5.64 7.72 0.20
CA TYR A 132 -5.60 6.95 1.45
C TYR A 132 -6.97 7.01 2.11
N VAL A 133 -7.66 5.88 2.21
CA VAL A 133 -9.01 5.74 2.79
C VAL A 133 -8.91 4.76 3.95
N THR A 134 -9.40 5.13 5.13
CA THR A 134 -9.19 4.34 6.35
C THR A 134 -10.34 4.42 7.35
N HIS A 135 -10.53 3.34 8.11
CA HIS A 135 -11.39 3.25 9.28
C HIS A 135 -10.58 2.86 10.52
N GLY A 136 -10.92 3.45 11.66
CA GLY A 136 -10.33 3.15 12.97
C GLY A 136 -11.42 2.97 14.03
N SER A 137 -11.44 1.80 14.67
CA SER A 137 -12.41 1.43 15.70
C SER A 137 -12.23 2.25 16.99
N SER A 138 -10.98 2.54 17.35
CA SER A 138 -10.63 3.36 18.53
C SER A 138 -11.09 4.82 18.38
N GLN A 139 -11.12 5.34 17.15
CA GLN A 139 -11.58 6.69 16.82
C GLN A 139 -13.06 6.73 16.40
N GLN A 140 -13.68 5.56 16.21
CA GLN A 140 -15.02 5.36 15.65
C GLN A 140 -15.26 6.23 14.42
N ALA A 141 -14.32 6.19 13.47
CA ALA A 141 -14.30 7.12 12.35
C ALA A 141 -13.76 6.52 11.06
N GLN A 142 -14.27 7.02 9.93
CA GLN A 142 -13.58 6.96 8.65
C GLN A 142 -12.79 8.27 8.44
N TYR A 143 -11.59 8.17 7.90
CA TYR A 143 -10.84 9.32 7.36
C TYR A 143 -10.45 9.04 5.91
N VAL A 144 -10.43 10.08 5.08
CA VAL A 144 -9.89 10.02 3.72
C VAL A 144 -8.95 11.18 3.48
N TYR A 145 -7.83 10.87 2.84
CA TYR A 145 -6.83 11.83 2.37
C TYR A 145 -6.61 11.63 0.87
N TYR A 146 -6.66 12.73 0.14
CA TYR A 146 -6.36 12.82 -1.28
C TYR A 146 -5.29 13.88 -1.50
N LEU A 147 -4.20 13.53 -2.19
CA LEU A 147 -3.28 14.51 -2.75
C LEU A 147 -3.59 14.61 -4.25
N LEU A 148 -4.33 15.65 -4.62
CA LEU A 148 -4.77 15.93 -5.99
C LEU A 148 -3.73 16.83 -6.70
N PRO A 149 -3.29 16.52 -7.93
CA PRO A 149 -2.17 17.23 -8.59
C PRO A 149 -2.37 18.72 -8.90
N SER A 150 -3.60 19.22 -8.89
CA SER A 150 -3.93 20.64 -9.10
C SER A 150 -4.76 21.21 -7.94
N SER A 151 -5.65 20.40 -7.35
CA SER A 151 -6.47 20.82 -6.19
C SER A 151 -5.74 20.72 -4.84
N GLY A 152 -4.55 20.11 -4.78
CA GLY A 152 -3.74 19.98 -3.57
C GLY A 152 -4.26 18.91 -2.61
N VAL A 153 -4.00 19.07 -1.31
CA VAL A 153 -4.48 18.15 -0.27
C VAL A 153 -5.96 18.42 0.01
N VAL A 154 -6.79 17.38 -0.14
CA VAL A 154 -8.21 17.38 0.19
C VAL A 154 -8.50 16.21 1.13
N THR A 155 -9.19 16.47 2.25
CA THR A 155 -9.48 15.44 3.25
C THR A 155 -10.93 15.50 3.73
N LYS A 156 -11.42 14.39 4.30
CA LYS A 156 -12.70 14.35 5.02
C LYS A 156 -12.63 13.34 6.16
N LYS A 157 -13.22 13.70 7.30
CA LYS A 157 -13.47 12.80 8.44
C LYS A 157 -14.97 12.55 8.58
N ILE A 158 -15.33 11.30 8.86
CA ILE A 158 -16.68 10.88 9.23
C ILE A 158 -16.62 10.23 10.62
N ALA A 159 -17.12 10.92 11.65
CA ALA A 159 -17.22 10.37 13.00
C ALA A 159 -18.44 9.44 13.16
N SER A 160 -18.50 8.69 14.27
CA SER A 160 -19.53 7.68 14.62
C SER A 160 -19.72 6.58 13.57
N ILE A 161 -18.61 6.11 13.02
CA ILE A 161 -18.52 4.89 12.20
C ILE A 161 -18.08 3.76 13.12
N THR A 162 -18.83 2.65 13.14
CA THR A 162 -18.45 1.44 13.87
C THR A 162 -18.72 0.21 13.02
N HIS A 163 -17.72 -0.68 12.97
CA HIS A 163 -17.75 -1.92 12.18
C HIS A 163 -17.94 -3.14 13.08
N LYS A 164 -18.24 -4.29 12.45
CA LYS A 164 -18.06 -5.62 13.04
C LYS A 164 -16.70 -6.18 12.62
N THR A 165 -16.14 -7.09 13.41
CA THR A 165 -15.10 -8.01 12.97
C THR A 165 -15.66 -9.03 11.97
N SER A 166 -14.80 -9.73 11.24
CA SER A 166 -15.20 -10.80 10.31
C SER A 166 -14.07 -11.81 10.10
N THR A 167 -14.43 -13.08 9.90
CA THR A 167 -13.49 -14.12 9.47
C THR A 167 -13.29 -14.18 7.95
N PHE A 168 -13.92 -13.27 7.20
CA PHE A 168 -13.75 -13.14 5.76
C PHE A 168 -13.60 -11.67 5.36
N TYR A 169 -12.64 -11.40 4.49
CA TYR A 169 -12.46 -10.11 3.82
C TYR A 169 -12.13 -10.31 2.34
N GLN A 170 -12.58 -9.40 1.48
CA GLN A 170 -12.20 -9.37 0.07
C GLN A 170 -12.08 -7.93 -0.42
N ILE A 171 -11.03 -7.65 -1.19
CA ILE A 171 -10.91 -6.43 -1.97
C ILE A 171 -11.16 -6.73 -3.45
N ASN A 172 -12.09 -6.00 -4.03
CA ASN A 172 -12.36 -5.93 -5.45
C ASN A 172 -11.78 -4.61 -5.98
N VAL A 173 -11.13 -4.65 -7.13
CA VAL A 173 -10.39 -3.50 -7.68
C VAL A 173 -10.62 -3.40 -9.18
N GLY A 174 -10.82 -2.18 -9.67
CA GLY A 174 -11.17 -1.92 -11.06
C GLY A 174 -12.64 -2.19 -11.40
N GLN A 175 -13.35 -3.05 -10.67
CA GLN A 175 -14.81 -3.23 -10.78
C GLN A 175 -15.41 -3.79 -9.49
N SER A 176 -16.65 -3.43 -9.16
CA SER A 176 -17.53 -4.20 -8.29
C SER A 176 -18.99 -4.07 -8.76
N PHE A 177 -19.85 -5.03 -8.40
CA PHE A 177 -21.24 -5.11 -8.89
C PHE A 177 -21.34 -5.04 -10.44
N SER A 178 -22.44 -4.46 -10.94
CA SER A 178 -22.66 -4.05 -12.32
C SER A 178 -22.10 -2.65 -12.65
N PHE A 179 -21.30 -2.05 -11.75
CA PHE A 179 -20.68 -0.75 -12.02
C PHE A 179 -19.63 -0.86 -13.14
N LYS A 180 -19.31 0.29 -13.74
CA LYS A 180 -18.31 0.36 -14.80
C LYS A 180 -16.91 0.16 -14.24
N TYR A 181 -16.00 -0.18 -15.16
CA TYR A 181 -14.59 -0.32 -14.82
C TYR A 181 -14.00 1.02 -14.36
N PHE A 182 -12.92 0.97 -13.57
CA PHE A 182 -12.17 2.18 -13.22
C PHE A 182 -11.66 2.88 -14.49
N PRO A 183 -11.96 4.17 -14.69
CA PRO A 183 -11.62 4.88 -15.91
C PRO A 183 -10.19 5.42 -15.83
N GLY A 184 -9.23 4.51 -15.96
CA GLY A 184 -7.81 4.84 -16.03
C GLY A 184 -6.94 3.79 -15.36
N SER A 185 -5.93 4.26 -14.63
CA SER A 185 -4.88 3.41 -14.04
C SER A 185 -4.82 3.55 -12.54
N PHE A 186 -4.45 2.47 -11.85
CA PHE A 186 -3.94 2.55 -10.49
C PHE A 186 -2.58 1.83 -10.41
N TRP A 187 -1.79 2.18 -9.39
CA TRP A 187 -0.44 1.67 -9.20
C TRP A 187 -0.09 1.56 -7.72
N ARG A 188 0.54 0.42 -7.36
CA ARG A 188 0.86 -0.01 -5.98
C ARG A 188 -0.30 0.22 -5.01
N LEU A 189 -1.43 -0.43 -5.30
CA LEU A 189 -2.53 -0.50 -4.35
C LEU A 189 -2.13 -1.46 -3.22
N SER A 190 -2.20 -0.95 -2.00
CA SER A 190 -1.89 -1.66 -0.75
C SER A 190 -3.05 -1.53 0.22
N LEU A 191 -3.22 -2.57 1.05
CA LEU A 191 -4.19 -2.67 2.12
C LEU A 191 -3.43 -2.88 3.44
N ILE A 192 -3.78 -2.12 4.46
CA ILE A 192 -3.18 -2.15 5.79
C ILE A 192 -4.20 -2.70 6.79
N ALA A 193 -3.72 -3.52 7.73
CA ALA A 193 -4.49 -4.07 8.84
C ALA A 193 -3.98 -3.61 10.21
N GLY A 194 -4.89 -3.49 11.16
CA GLY A 194 -4.58 -3.44 12.58
C GLY A 194 -4.16 -2.06 13.08
N PRO A 195 -3.60 -1.98 14.31
CA PRO A 195 -3.27 -0.70 14.93
C PRO A 195 -2.33 0.15 14.08
N ASN A 196 -2.62 1.44 13.99
CA ASN A 196 -1.96 2.41 13.11
C ASN A 196 -2.27 2.25 11.60
N ALA A 197 -3.29 1.47 11.21
CA ALA A 197 -3.91 1.63 9.90
C ALA A 197 -4.65 2.97 9.81
N TYR A 198 -5.44 3.32 10.84
CA TYR A 198 -6.09 4.62 10.95
C TYR A 198 -5.10 5.77 11.16
N ARG A 199 -5.19 6.79 10.30
CA ARG A 199 -4.31 7.96 10.25
C ARG A 199 -5.05 9.20 9.77
N GLU A 200 -4.71 10.33 10.38
CA GLU A 200 -5.15 11.68 9.97
C GLU A 200 -3.97 12.57 9.56
N SER A 201 -2.74 12.04 9.58
CA SER A 201 -1.49 12.75 9.27
C SER A 201 -0.36 11.77 8.93
N GLY A 202 0.77 12.28 8.43
CA GLY A 202 1.96 11.49 8.12
C GLY A 202 1.80 10.63 6.86
N PHE A 203 1.13 11.15 5.83
CA PHE A 203 0.83 10.39 4.60
C PHE A 203 2.05 10.30 3.66
N GLU A 204 3.05 11.15 3.85
CA GLU A 204 4.24 11.30 3.03
C GLU A 204 5.04 9.98 2.97
N GLN A 205 5.11 9.25 4.09
CA GLN A 205 5.78 7.94 4.16
C GLN A 205 5.20 6.88 3.21
N PHE A 206 3.96 7.05 2.75
CA PHE A 206 3.29 6.17 1.79
C PHE A 206 3.34 6.71 0.34
N GLN A 207 3.68 7.99 0.17
CA GLN A 207 3.77 8.68 -1.12
C GLN A 207 5.12 8.50 -1.82
N ASN A 208 6.18 8.13 -1.08
CA ASN A 208 7.61 8.22 -1.43
C ASN A 208 8.12 7.49 -2.70
N ILE A 209 7.24 6.88 -3.49
CA ILE A 209 7.50 6.63 -4.92
C ILE A 209 6.21 6.99 -5.67
N GLN A 210 6.25 7.94 -6.60
CA GLN A 210 5.14 8.28 -7.51
C GLN A 210 5.17 7.42 -8.79
N PRO A 211 4.06 7.21 -9.50
CA PRO A 211 4.07 6.40 -10.72
C PRO A 211 4.65 7.12 -11.94
N ASP A 212 4.62 8.47 -11.98
CA ASP A 212 5.37 9.23 -12.99
C ASP A 212 6.89 9.15 -12.77
N VAL A 213 7.30 8.71 -11.58
CA VAL A 213 8.65 8.27 -11.27
C VAL A 213 8.61 6.79 -10.89
N VAL A 214 8.10 5.93 -11.80
CA VAL A 214 8.60 4.54 -11.82
C VAL A 214 10.12 4.67 -11.88
N PRO A 215 10.85 4.24 -10.85
CA PRO A 215 12.28 4.46 -10.81
C PRO A 215 12.91 3.78 -12.02
N SER A 216 13.67 4.53 -12.83
CA SER A 216 14.47 3.95 -13.92
C SER A 216 15.70 3.21 -13.41
N CYS A 217 15.86 3.15 -12.09
CA CYS A 217 17.01 2.69 -11.33
C CYS A 217 16.53 2.12 -9.99
N PRO A 218 17.19 1.10 -9.41
CA PRO A 218 16.96 0.65 -8.05
C PRO A 218 16.98 1.77 -6.99
N ILE A 219 16.15 1.63 -5.95
CA ILE A 219 16.15 2.52 -4.77
C ILE A 219 16.30 1.69 -3.50
N LEU A 220 17.25 2.06 -2.66
CA LEU A 220 17.47 1.48 -1.34
C LEU A 220 16.82 2.37 -0.28
N PHE A 221 16.10 1.78 0.68
CA PHE A 221 15.29 2.50 1.66
C PHE A 221 15.72 2.22 3.10
N THR A 222 15.75 3.25 3.95
CA THR A 222 16.17 3.10 5.35
C THR A 222 15.11 2.55 6.30
N GLY A 223 13.89 2.29 5.81
CA GLY A 223 12.82 1.61 6.53
C GLY A 223 12.25 0.44 5.72
N CYS A 224 11.53 -0.47 6.39
CA CYS A 224 10.75 -1.48 5.70
C CYS A 224 9.53 -0.87 4.98
N ASN A 225 8.94 -1.63 4.06
CA ASN A 225 7.83 -1.25 3.19
C ASN A 225 8.13 0.01 2.36
N TYR A 226 9.40 0.20 1.95
CA TYR A 226 9.90 1.33 1.16
C TYR A 226 9.72 2.69 1.85
N SER A 227 9.82 2.71 3.18
CA SER A 227 9.73 3.90 4.01
C SER A 227 11.10 4.47 4.41
N GLY A 228 11.13 5.61 5.09
CA GLY A 228 12.36 6.31 5.47
C GLY A 228 13.01 7.04 4.30
N LYS A 229 14.33 7.23 4.36
CA LYS A 229 15.11 7.86 3.29
C LYS A 229 15.31 6.85 2.16
N GLY A 230 15.01 7.25 0.92
CA GLY A 230 15.32 6.50 -0.29
C GLY A 230 16.56 7.05 -0.99
N ASP A 231 17.49 6.19 -1.37
CA ASP A 231 18.67 6.50 -2.19
C ASP A 231 18.60 5.74 -3.53
N SER A 232 18.53 6.48 -4.64
CA SER A 232 18.40 5.93 -5.99
C SER A 232 19.76 5.67 -6.63
N LEU A 233 19.94 4.48 -7.20
CA LEU A 233 21.23 3.95 -7.68
C LEU A 233 21.13 3.46 -9.12
N CYS A 234 21.42 4.36 -10.06
CA CYS A 234 21.46 4.07 -11.50
C CYS A 234 22.75 3.39 -11.97
N GLN A 235 23.74 3.24 -11.08
CA GLN A 235 25.06 2.70 -11.37
C GLN A 235 25.57 1.93 -10.15
N SER A 236 26.46 0.96 -10.39
CA SER A 236 27.20 0.27 -9.34
C SER A 236 28.08 1.24 -8.55
N SER A 237 28.12 1.10 -7.22
CA SER A 237 29.05 1.83 -6.36
C SER A 237 30.05 0.88 -5.68
N PRO A 238 31.37 1.14 -5.74
CA PRO A 238 32.37 0.34 -5.05
C PRO A 238 32.39 0.59 -3.54
N SER A 239 31.69 1.63 -3.04
CA SER A 239 31.52 1.91 -1.62
C SER A 239 30.16 2.55 -1.35
N TYR A 240 29.39 1.95 -0.46
CA TYR A 240 28.02 2.31 -0.09
C TYR A 240 27.74 1.85 1.34
N ASN A 241 26.85 2.54 2.07
CA ASN A 241 26.48 2.13 3.43
C ASN A 241 25.21 1.26 3.43
N VAL A 242 25.34 -0.04 3.15
CA VAL A 242 24.18 -0.95 3.11
C VAL A 242 23.58 -1.21 4.50
N THR A 243 24.31 -0.95 5.60
CA THR A 243 23.87 -1.30 6.97
C THR A 243 22.62 -0.54 7.41
N ALA A 244 22.27 0.56 6.73
CA ALA A 244 21.05 1.33 6.96
C ALA A 244 19.85 0.85 6.12
N VAL A 245 20.02 -0.12 5.21
CA VAL A 245 19.00 -0.48 4.20
C VAL A 245 18.06 -1.57 4.71
N HIS A 246 16.78 -1.24 4.89
CA HIS A 246 15.78 -2.19 5.35
C HIS A 246 14.82 -2.66 4.25
N SER A 247 14.77 -1.99 3.09
CA SER A 247 14.04 -2.47 1.91
C SER A 247 14.64 -1.97 0.59
N ILE A 248 14.31 -2.64 -0.51
CA ILE A 248 14.92 -2.43 -1.84
C ILE A 248 13.82 -2.43 -2.90
N TYR A 249 13.62 -1.32 -3.57
CA TYR A 249 12.84 -1.29 -4.81
C TYR A 249 13.75 -1.60 -6.00
N LEU A 250 13.40 -2.63 -6.77
CA LEU A 250 13.99 -2.95 -8.07
C LEU A 250 12.94 -2.76 -9.18
N PRO A 251 13.25 -1.98 -10.24
CA PRO A 251 12.44 -1.92 -11.45
C PRO A 251 12.51 -3.25 -12.21
N ALA A 252 11.62 -3.43 -13.20
CA ALA A 252 11.70 -4.59 -14.10
C ALA A 252 13.03 -4.62 -14.87
N ASN A 253 13.57 -5.82 -15.08
CA ASN A 253 14.85 -6.09 -15.78
C ASN A 253 16.12 -5.56 -15.06
N PHE A 254 16.02 -5.24 -13.76
CA PHE A 254 17.17 -4.91 -12.92
C PHE A 254 17.47 -6.01 -11.91
N THR A 255 18.76 -6.29 -11.72
CA THR A 255 19.26 -7.00 -10.53
C THR A 255 20.18 -6.09 -9.73
N ALA A 256 20.15 -6.26 -8.40
CA ALA A 256 21.05 -5.58 -7.47
C ALA A 256 21.80 -6.61 -6.63
N THR A 257 23.12 -6.46 -6.55
CA THR A 257 24.00 -7.33 -5.76
C THR A 257 24.66 -6.52 -4.67
N LEU A 258 24.35 -6.79 -3.40
CA LEU A 258 25.08 -6.24 -2.24
C LEU A 258 26.29 -7.12 -1.93
N HIS A 259 27.42 -6.51 -1.56
CA HIS A 259 28.69 -7.19 -1.24
C HIS A 259 29.19 -6.82 0.16
N ASP A 260 29.79 -7.78 0.88
CA ASP A 260 30.33 -7.59 2.24
C ASP A 260 31.70 -6.89 2.31
N GLN A 261 32.26 -6.51 1.17
CA GLN A 261 33.47 -5.70 1.06
C GLN A 261 33.34 -4.64 -0.05
N ALA A 262 34.17 -3.60 0.05
CA ALA A 262 34.31 -2.58 -0.97
C ALA A 262 34.85 -3.16 -2.29
N ASN A 263 34.68 -2.42 -3.39
CA ASN A 263 35.14 -2.81 -4.73
C ASN A 263 34.56 -4.15 -5.25
N TYR A 264 33.34 -4.50 -4.84
CA TYR A 264 32.59 -5.69 -5.28
C TYR A 264 33.24 -7.02 -4.88
N ALA A 265 33.93 -7.04 -3.74
CA ALA A 265 34.64 -8.20 -3.21
C ALA A 265 33.84 -8.92 -2.10
N GLY A 266 34.31 -10.10 -1.71
CA GLY A 266 33.78 -10.85 -0.57
C GLY A 266 32.50 -11.66 -0.85
N LYS A 267 31.65 -11.82 0.16
CA LYS A 267 30.34 -12.48 0.05
C LYS A 267 29.31 -11.52 -0.56
N LYS A 268 28.31 -12.08 -1.24
CA LYS A 268 27.29 -11.29 -1.92
C LYS A 268 25.88 -11.85 -1.75
N ILE A 269 24.89 -10.95 -1.77
CA ILE A 269 23.46 -11.26 -1.82
C ILE A 269 22.89 -10.62 -3.09
N VAL A 270 22.21 -11.43 -3.91
CA VAL A 270 21.61 -10.99 -5.19
C VAL A 270 20.10 -10.85 -5.02
N TYR A 271 19.57 -9.73 -5.48
CA TYR A 271 18.15 -9.43 -5.54
C TYR A 271 17.73 -9.23 -6.99
N SER A 272 16.70 -9.97 -7.44
CA SER A 272 16.10 -9.91 -8.77
C SER A 272 14.65 -9.40 -8.78
N GLN A 273 14.14 -9.03 -7.60
CA GLN A 273 12.83 -8.42 -7.41
C GLN A 273 12.87 -7.46 -6.21
N SER A 274 11.89 -6.56 -6.14
CA SER A 274 11.76 -5.62 -5.02
C SER A 274 11.50 -6.34 -3.69
N ILE A 275 12.30 -6.07 -2.66
CA ILE A 275 12.15 -6.64 -1.30
C ILE A 275 11.53 -5.61 -0.35
N GLU A 276 10.49 -6.01 0.37
CA GLU A 276 9.70 -5.13 1.24
C GLU A 276 10.30 -4.93 2.63
N CYS A 277 10.88 -5.97 3.22
CA CYS A 277 11.55 -5.88 4.51
C CYS A 277 12.62 -6.96 4.58
N ILE A 278 13.88 -6.59 4.81
CA ILE A 278 14.98 -7.54 4.91
C ILE A 278 15.03 -8.10 6.34
N THR A 279 14.00 -8.86 6.72
CA THR A 279 13.76 -9.32 8.10
C THR A 279 14.78 -10.35 8.56
N GLN A 280 15.02 -11.40 7.77
CA GLN A 280 16.06 -12.41 8.03
C GLN A 280 17.41 -11.94 7.48
N LEU A 281 17.94 -10.88 8.08
CA LEU A 281 19.31 -10.48 7.86
C LEU A 281 20.25 -11.51 8.50
N ASN A 282 20.83 -12.40 7.67
CA ASN A 282 22.06 -13.16 7.96
C ASN A 282 23.29 -12.21 8.10
N TRP A 283 23.12 -11.05 8.74
CA TRP A 283 23.94 -9.84 8.58
C TRP A 283 25.19 -9.80 9.46
N ALA A 284 25.47 -10.86 10.22
CA ALA A 284 26.62 -10.93 11.13
C ALA A 284 28.00 -10.78 10.45
N TYR A 285 28.08 -10.89 9.12
CA TYR A 285 29.28 -10.61 8.32
C TYR A 285 29.21 -9.30 7.51
N LEU A 286 28.05 -8.66 7.44
CA LEU A 286 27.77 -7.45 6.65
C LEU A 286 27.85 -6.20 7.56
N LEU A 287 28.98 -6.06 8.26
CA LEU A 287 29.22 -5.04 9.29
C LEU A 287 30.36 -4.05 8.94
N SER A 288 30.99 -4.14 7.76
CA SER A 288 32.07 -3.23 7.35
C SER A 288 32.13 -3.01 5.83
N THR A 289 32.08 -1.74 5.41
CA THR A 289 32.42 -1.21 4.07
C THR A 289 31.94 -2.02 2.86
N HIS A 290 30.81 -1.63 2.27
CA HIS A 290 30.05 -2.48 1.35
C HIS A 290 30.01 -1.93 -0.07
N ALA A 291 30.05 -2.78 -1.09
CA ALA A 291 29.79 -2.39 -2.47
C ALA A 291 28.39 -2.81 -2.92
N ILE A 292 27.88 -2.17 -3.99
CA ILE A 292 26.65 -2.59 -4.67
C ILE A 292 26.84 -2.59 -6.18
N THR A 293 26.60 -3.74 -6.82
CA THR A 293 26.52 -3.85 -8.27
C THR A 293 25.07 -3.71 -8.72
N ILE A 294 24.82 -2.84 -9.70
CA ILE A 294 23.53 -2.67 -10.36
C ILE A 294 23.66 -3.15 -11.80
N GLU A 295 22.87 -4.16 -12.20
CA GLU A 295 22.87 -4.67 -13.57
C GLU A 295 21.50 -4.46 -14.23
N ASP A 296 21.53 -3.91 -15.45
CA ASP A 296 20.39 -3.71 -16.34
C ASP A 296 20.48 -4.74 -17.47
N GLU A 297 19.54 -5.68 -17.48
CA GLU A 297 19.55 -6.79 -18.43
C GLU A 297 19.31 -6.31 -19.87
N THR A 298 18.55 -5.23 -20.07
CA THR A 298 18.24 -4.68 -21.40
C THR A 298 19.49 -4.15 -22.10
N LYS A 299 20.33 -3.41 -21.35
CA LYS A 299 21.64 -2.92 -21.84
C LYS A 299 22.63 -4.05 -22.08
N THR A 300 22.49 -5.16 -21.36
CA THR A 300 23.38 -6.32 -21.44
C THR A 300 23.13 -7.16 -22.71
N VAL A 301 21.87 -7.29 -23.14
CA VAL A 301 21.51 -7.94 -24.42
C VAL A 301 22.09 -7.18 -25.61
N LEU A 302 21.94 -5.85 -25.65
CA LEU A 302 22.47 -5.00 -26.73
C LEU A 302 23.99 -5.16 -26.90
N ARG A 303 24.75 -5.27 -25.80
CA ARG A 303 26.20 -5.51 -25.83
C ARG A 303 26.61 -6.88 -26.34
N ARG A 304 25.75 -7.90 -26.30
CA ARG A 304 26.03 -9.23 -26.87
C ARG A 304 25.84 -9.24 -28.39
N ASN A 305 24.86 -8.51 -28.90
CA ASN A 305 24.59 -8.42 -30.34
C ASN A 305 25.67 -7.61 -31.06
N ASN A 306 26.11 -6.48 -30.50
CA ASN A 306 27.19 -5.65 -31.06
C ASN A 306 28.61 -6.25 -30.93
N ARG A 307 28.74 -7.56 -30.65
CA ARG A 307 29.99 -8.34 -30.69
C ARG A 307 29.92 -9.51 -31.69
N ARG A 308 28.93 -9.51 -32.59
CA ARG A 308 28.74 -10.53 -33.64
C ARG A 308 28.72 -9.96 -35.07
N ASN A 309 29.08 -8.68 -35.21
CA ASN A 309 29.36 -7.97 -36.45
C ASN A 309 30.82 -7.51 -36.41
#